data_AF-A0A8J2RGS9-F1
#
_entry.id   AF-A0A8J2RGS9-F1
#
_cell.length_a   1.000
_cell.length_b   1.000
_cell.length_c   1.000
_cell.angle_alpha   90.00
_cell.angle_beta   90.00
_cell.angle_gamma   90.00
#
_symmetry.space_group_name_H-M   'P 1'
#
loop_
_entity.id
_entity.type
_entity.pdbx_description
1 polymer ?
#
loop_
_entity_poly.entity_id
_entity_poly.type
_entity_poly.pdbx_seq_one_letter_code
_entity_poly.pdbx_strand_id
1 'polypeptide(L)'
;MTSFSILLRAVLITVTCSTCFTVAVTVDEQLQELRENYMEIKEATETKVNQLEATISQLKDQLQKQESLLISVSQRGEATATSCKCLTDVTAASGSSIDGISRPSVALSGIPSSCEDLGLIGHTLSGLYSVMGTEQVETVYCDFSKLPNEPSKLL
;
A
#
# COMPACT_ATOMS: atom_id res chain seq x y z
N MET A 1 -70.78 57.53 -3.66
CA MET A 1 -70.50 56.15 -4.14
C MET A 1 -69.14 56.02 -4.83
N THR A 2 -68.73 56.97 -5.67
CA THR A 2 -67.45 56.93 -6.41
C THR A 2 -66.21 57.06 -5.52
N SER A 3 -66.19 57.98 -4.55
CA SER A 3 -65.03 58.21 -3.66
C SER A 3 -64.70 57.01 -2.77
N PHE A 4 -65.72 56.28 -2.30
CA PHE A 4 -65.54 55.09 -1.47
C PHE A 4 -64.92 53.93 -2.28
N SER A 5 -65.32 53.77 -3.55
CA SER A 5 -64.74 52.79 -4.47
C SER A 5 -63.27 53.06 -4.79
N ILE A 6 -62.90 54.34 -4.93
CA ILE A 6 -61.51 54.76 -5.16
C ILE A 6 -60.64 54.45 -3.94
N LEU A 7 -61.13 54.76 -2.74
CA LEU A 7 -60.46 54.46 -1.48
C LEU A 7 -60.25 52.96 -1.29
N LEU A 8 -61.27 52.14 -1.57
CA LEU A 8 -61.19 50.68 -1.47
C LEU A 8 -60.12 50.09 -2.41
N ARG A 9 -60.04 50.60 -3.65
CA ARG A 9 -59.02 50.19 -4.63
C ARG A 9 -57.62 50.62 -4.21
N ALA A 10 -57.47 51.85 -3.69
CA ALA A 10 -56.18 52.32 -3.19
C ALA A 10 -55.66 51.46 -2.04
N VAL A 11 -56.55 51.09 -1.11
CA VAL A 11 -56.21 50.20 0.02
C VAL A 11 -55.86 48.78 -0.47
N LEU A 12 -56.58 48.24 -1.46
CA LEU A 12 -56.24 46.94 -2.05
C LEU A 12 -54.86 46.94 -2.73
N ILE A 13 -54.51 48.02 -3.41
CA ILE A 13 -53.20 48.16 -4.08
C ILE A 13 -52.08 48.29 -3.05
N THR A 14 -52.26 49.07 -1.98
CA THR A 14 -51.23 49.21 -0.95
C THR A 14 -51.01 47.92 -0.17
N VAL A 15 -52.09 47.18 0.14
CA VAL A 15 -52.00 45.88 0.83
C VAL A 15 -51.29 44.84 -0.04
N THR A 16 -51.66 44.72 -1.33
CA THR A 16 -51.01 43.78 -2.25
C THR A 16 -49.56 44.14 -2.55
N CYS A 17 -49.25 45.43 -2.71
CA CYS A 17 -47.88 45.92 -2.89
C CYS A 17 -46.99 45.61 -1.67
N SER A 18 -47.53 45.79 -0.46
CA SER A 18 -46.80 45.49 0.78
C SER A 18 -46.51 43.99 0.95
N THR A 19 -47.41 43.10 0.52
CA THR A 19 -47.17 41.65 0.57
C THR A 19 -46.18 41.15 -0.49
N CYS A 20 -46.08 41.82 -1.64
CA CYS A 20 -45.10 41.48 -2.68
C CYS A 20 -43.66 41.78 -2.23
N PHE A 21 -43.46 42.87 -1.49
CA PHE A 21 -42.14 43.29 -1.01
C PHE A 21 -41.53 42.31 -0.02
N THR A 22 -42.33 41.81 0.93
CA THR A 22 -41.83 40.89 1.97
C THR A 22 -41.41 39.54 1.40
N VAL A 23 -42.11 39.02 0.39
CA VAL A 23 -41.77 37.74 -0.25
C VAL A 23 -40.51 37.85 -1.10
N ALA A 24 -40.31 38.97 -1.81
CA ALA A 24 -39.11 39.18 -2.61
C ALA A 24 -37.82 39.18 -1.77
N VAL A 25 -37.82 39.91 -0.64
CA VAL A 25 -36.64 39.99 0.25
C VAL A 25 -36.26 38.63 0.83
N THR A 26 -37.23 37.78 1.19
CA THR A 26 -36.94 36.45 1.74
C THR A 26 -36.36 35.47 0.72
N VAL A 27 -36.69 35.61 -0.57
CA VAL A 27 -36.17 34.76 -1.65
C VAL A 27 -34.74 35.18 -2.01
N ASP A 28 -34.44 36.48 -1.99
CA ASP A 28 -33.10 37.01 -2.20
C ASP A 28 -32.11 36.49 -1.13
N GLU A 29 -32.53 36.42 0.14
CA GLU A 29 -31.69 35.89 1.23
C GLU A 29 -31.39 34.40 1.06
N GLN A 30 -32.40 33.58 0.72
CA GLN A 30 -32.23 32.15 0.42
C GLN A 30 -31.32 31.91 -0.80
N LEU A 31 -31.43 32.74 -1.84
CA LEU A 31 -30.56 32.67 -3.01
C LEU A 31 -29.11 33.05 -2.68
N GLN A 32 -28.93 34.00 -1.77
CA GLN A 32 -27.61 34.41 -1.32
C GLN A 32 -26.96 33.31 -0.47
N GLU A 33 -27.70 32.73 0.47
CA GLU A 33 -27.24 31.61 1.29
C GLU A 33 -26.88 30.39 0.43
N LEU A 34 -27.70 30.07 -0.59
CA LEU A 34 -27.40 28.98 -1.52
C LEU A 34 -26.13 29.25 -2.34
N ARG A 35 -25.91 30.51 -2.75
CA ARG A 35 -24.70 30.91 -3.48
C ARG A 35 -23.46 30.74 -2.61
N GLU A 36 -23.52 31.15 -1.36
CA GLU A 36 -22.40 31.03 -0.41
C GLU A 36 -22.06 29.56 -0.13
N ASN A 37 -23.08 28.73 0.18
CA ASN A 37 -22.92 27.29 0.36
C ASN A 37 -22.32 26.62 -0.88
N TYR A 38 -22.78 27.00 -2.08
CA TYR A 38 -22.25 26.44 -3.32
C TYR A 38 -20.77 26.82 -3.54
N MET A 39 -20.38 28.06 -3.25
CA MET A 39 -18.97 28.47 -3.35
C MET A 39 -18.09 27.71 -2.35
N GLU A 40 -18.54 27.55 -1.10
CA GLU A 40 -17.79 26.82 -0.08
C GLU A 40 -17.61 25.34 -0.46
N ILE A 41 -18.68 24.68 -0.90
CA ILE A 41 -18.61 23.28 -1.35
C ILE A 41 -17.69 23.15 -2.57
N LYS A 42 -17.75 24.11 -3.50
CA LYS A 42 -16.90 24.11 -4.68
C LYS A 42 -15.42 24.22 -4.29
N GLU A 43 -15.07 25.16 -3.40
CA GLU A 43 -13.70 25.34 -2.91
C GLU A 43 -13.22 24.11 -2.10
N ALA A 44 -14.09 23.56 -1.24
CA ALA A 44 -13.81 22.33 -0.52
C ALA A 44 -13.57 21.14 -1.47
N THR A 45 -14.29 21.08 -2.59
CA THR A 45 -14.08 20.04 -3.61
C THR A 45 -12.76 20.23 -4.33
N GLU A 46 -12.43 21.45 -4.77
CA GLU A 46 -11.17 21.77 -5.44
C GLU A 46 -9.95 21.49 -4.54
N THR A 47 -10.02 21.88 -3.27
CA THR A 47 -8.96 21.58 -2.29
C THR A 47 -8.78 20.07 -2.06
N LYS A 48 -9.88 19.32 -1.98
CA LYS A 48 -9.82 17.86 -1.82
C LYS A 48 -9.25 17.17 -3.06
N VAL A 49 -9.60 17.63 -4.27
CA VAL A 49 -9.00 17.13 -5.52
C VAL A 49 -7.50 17.34 -5.51
N ASN A 50 -7.03 18.56 -5.22
CA ASN A 50 -5.60 18.87 -5.15
C ASN A 50 -4.87 18.03 -4.08
N GLN A 51 -5.50 17.81 -2.92
CA GLN A 51 -4.96 16.99 -1.86
C GLN A 51 -4.83 15.51 -2.28
N LEU A 52 -5.83 14.98 -2.97
CA LEU A 52 -5.82 13.62 -3.51
C LEU A 52 -4.73 13.46 -4.57
N GLU A 53 -4.63 14.41 -5.52
CA GLU A 53 -3.60 14.41 -6.55
C GLU A 53 -2.17 14.43 -5.96
N ALA A 54 -1.94 15.27 -4.93
CA ALA A 54 -0.67 15.31 -4.21
C ALA A 54 -0.34 13.97 -3.52
N THR A 55 -1.35 13.35 -2.89
CA THR A 55 -1.19 12.04 -2.22
C THR A 55 -0.87 10.94 -3.23
N ILE A 56 -1.54 10.93 -4.39
CA ILE A 56 -1.26 9.97 -5.48
C ILE A 56 0.17 10.14 -5.99
N SER A 57 0.63 11.38 -6.20
CA SER A 57 2.01 11.65 -6.59
C SER A 57 3.00 11.10 -5.57
N GLN A 58 2.76 11.37 -4.28
CA GLN A 58 3.61 10.87 -3.20
C GLN A 58 3.66 9.33 -3.14
N LEU A 59 2.53 8.66 -3.32
CA LEU A 59 2.48 7.19 -3.35
C LEU A 59 3.23 6.63 -4.57
N LYS A 60 3.10 7.28 -5.73
CA LYS A 60 3.82 6.92 -6.95
C LYS A 60 5.34 7.03 -6.75
N ASP A 61 5.81 8.10 -6.13
CA ASP A 61 7.23 8.30 -5.83
C ASP A 61 7.75 7.22 -4.85
N GLN A 62 6.95 6.86 -3.84
CA GLN A 62 7.31 5.77 -2.93
C GLN A 62 7.38 4.41 -3.63
N LEU A 63 6.44 4.12 -4.52
CA LEU A 63 6.47 2.89 -5.32
C LEU A 63 7.69 2.84 -6.25
N GLN A 64 8.00 3.95 -6.92
CA GLN A 64 9.18 4.03 -7.79
C GLN A 64 10.48 3.89 -6.98
N LYS A 65 10.53 4.48 -5.78
CA LYS A 65 11.65 4.28 -4.85
C LYS A 65 11.76 2.82 -4.42
N GLN A 66 10.65 2.16 -4.10
CA GLN A 66 10.63 0.75 -3.71
C GLN A 66 11.10 -0.16 -4.87
N GLU A 67 10.70 0.14 -6.11
CA GLU A 67 11.15 -0.57 -7.31
C GLU A 67 12.67 -0.42 -7.54
N SER A 68 13.19 0.79 -7.36
CA SER A 68 14.65 1.03 -7.45
C SER A 68 15.44 0.27 -6.37
N LEU A 69 14.88 0.17 -5.15
CA LEU A 69 15.46 -0.62 -4.06
C LEU A 69 15.40 -2.12 -4.38
N LEU A 70 14.30 -2.61 -4.95
CA LEU A 70 14.16 -4.00 -5.37
C LEU A 70 15.21 -4.41 -6.41
N ILE A 71 15.49 -3.55 -7.40
CA ILE A 71 16.53 -3.78 -8.41
C ILE A 71 17.92 -3.86 -7.75
N SER A 72 18.22 -2.97 -6.79
CA SER A 72 19.50 -2.96 -6.08
C SER A 72 19.73 -4.17 -5.16
N VAL A 73 18.64 -4.73 -4.59
CA VAL A 73 18.69 -5.94 -3.75
C VAL A 73 18.76 -7.20 -4.61
N SER A 74 18.06 -7.24 -5.75
CA SER A 74 18.11 -8.36 -6.70
C SER A 74 19.51 -8.54 -7.30
N GLN A 75 20.15 -7.44 -7.72
CA GLN A 75 21.53 -7.48 -8.22
C GLN A 75 22.56 -7.90 -7.15
N ARG A 76 22.26 -7.69 -5.87
CA ARG A 76 23.10 -8.19 -4.77
C ARG A 76 22.98 -9.70 -4.59
N GLY A 77 21.85 -10.32 -4.98
CA GLY A 77 21.67 -11.77 -5.00
C GLY A 77 22.40 -12.47 -6.16
N GLU A 78 22.51 -11.82 -7.31
CA GLU A 78 23.22 -12.37 -8.49
C GLU A 78 24.74 -12.13 -8.45
N ALA A 79 25.21 -11.02 -7.86
CA ALA A 79 26.63 -10.78 -7.63
C ALA A 79 27.24 -11.75 -6.59
N THR A 80 26.42 -12.40 -5.76
CA THR A 80 26.84 -13.51 -4.88
C THR A 80 26.61 -14.90 -5.47
N ALA A 81 26.06 -15.01 -6.69
CA ALA A 81 25.96 -16.28 -7.42
C ALA A 81 27.08 -16.51 -8.45
N THR A 82 27.89 -15.49 -8.76
CA THR A 82 29.06 -15.64 -9.65
C THR A 82 30.37 -15.94 -8.90
N SER A 83 30.39 -15.88 -7.58
CA SER A 83 31.56 -16.23 -6.76
C SER A 83 31.40 -17.58 -6.05
N CYS A 84 31.12 -18.64 -6.81
CA CYS A 84 31.51 -20.02 -6.46
C CYS A 84 31.54 -20.88 -7.73
N LYS A 85 32.49 -20.60 -8.63
CA LYS A 85 32.96 -21.60 -9.61
C LYS A 85 34.13 -22.38 -9.01
N CYS A 86 33.85 -23.23 -8.02
CA CYS A 86 34.73 -24.27 -7.49
C CYS A 86 33.76 -25.34 -6.96
N LEU A 87 33.66 -26.59 -7.41
CA LEU A 87 34.57 -27.52 -8.04
C LEU A 87 33.75 -28.46 -8.93
N THR A 88 33.90 -28.38 -10.25
CA THR A 88 33.51 -29.46 -11.17
C THR A 88 34.79 -30.03 -11.77
N ASP A 89 35.67 -30.55 -10.92
CA ASP A 89 36.84 -31.28 -11.40
C ASP A 89 37.38 -32.24 -10.35
N VAL A 90 36.52 -33.08 -9.78
CA VAL A 90 36.95 -34.33 -9.15
C VAL A 90 35.85 -35.37 -9.43
N THR A 91 36.26 -36.56 -9.85
CA THR A 91 35.45 -37.76 -10.14
C THR A 91 34.84 -37.88 -11.56
N ALA A 92 35.70 -37.84 -12.58
CA ALA A 92 35.53 -38.64 -13.80
C ALA A 92 36.46 -39.86 -13.85
N ALA A 93 37.00 -40.28 -12.71
CA ALA A 93 37.76 -41.52 -12.58
C ALA A 93 37.59 -42.13 -11.17
N SER A 94 36.86 -43.23 -11.12
CA SER A 94 36.77 -44.28 -10.09
C SER A 94 35.35 -44.45 -9.55
N GLY A 95 34.69 -45.49 -10.05
CA GLY A 95 33.57 -46.08 -9.34
C GLY A 95 34.05 -46.67 -8.02
N SER A 96 33.29 -46.45 -6.96
CA SER A 96 33.09 -47.43 -5.89
C SER A 96 32.02 -46.92 -4.95
N SER A 97 31.07 -47.79 -4.67
CA SER A 97 29.91 -47.67 -3.79
C SER A 97 30.22 -47.00 -2.45
N ILE A 98 29.42 -46.00 -2.07
CA ILE A 98 29.05 -45.77 -0.67
C ILE A 98 27.53 -45.54 -0.57
N ASP A 99 27.02 -46.28 0.40
CA ASP A 99 25.69 -46.44 0.97
C ASP A 99 24.80 -45.20 1.08
N GLY A 100 23.50 -45.46 1.14
CA GLY A 100 22.42 -44.49 1.05
C GLY A 100 22.46 -43.38 2.10
N ILE A 101 22.49 -42.14 1.61
CA ILE A 101 21.84 -40.99 2.24
C ILE A 101 21.12 -40.26 1.12
N SER A 102 19.79 -40.31 1.11
CA SER A 102 18.96 -39.44 0.28
C SER A 102 19.17 -38.01 0.74
N ARG A 103 20.24 -37.38 0.27
CA ARG A 103 20.45 -35.95 0.47
C ARG A 103 19.38 -35.25 -0.38
N PRO A 104 18.43 -34.51 0.22
CA PRO A 104 17.51 -33.75 -0.60
C PRO A 104 18.39 -32.81 -1.43
N SER A 105 18.30 -32.94 -2.75
CA SER A 105 18.77 -31.92 -3.66
C SER A 105 17.92 -30.68 -3.38
N VAL A 106 18.32 -29.92 -2.35
CA VAL A 106 17.76 -28.61 -2.03
C VAL A 106 17.83 -27.84 -3.33
N ALA A 107 16.66 -27.52 -3.88
CA ALA A 107 16.52 -26.92 -5.18
C ALA A 107 17.35 -25.61 -5.19
N LEU A 108 18.54 -25.65 -5.78
CA LEU A 108 19.47 -24.52 -5.93
C LEU A 108 18.93 -23.43 -6.87
N SER A 109 17.62 -23.44 -7.15
CA SER A 109 16.93 -22.51 -8.05
C SER A 109 15.52 -22.12 -7.54
N GLY A 110 15.16 -22.47 -6.29
CA GLY A 110 13.87 -22.14 -5.69
C GLY A 110 13.99 -21.30 -4.42
N ILE A 111 12.90 -20.64 -4.02
CA ILE A 111 12.80 -19.97 -2.72
C ILE A 111 12.85 -21.05 -1.62
N PRO A 112 13.71 -20.92 -0.59
CA PRO A 112 13.80 -21.88 0.52
C PRO A 112 12.44 -22.05 1.21
N SER A 113 12.07 -23.26 1.62
CA SER A 113 10.78 -23.49 2.30
C SER A 113 10.86 -23.30 3.82
N SER A 114 12.08 -23.27 4.37
CA SER A 114 12.31 -23.18 5.81
C SER A 114 13.63 -22.51 6.19
N CYS A 115 13.77 -22.15 7.48
CA CYS A 115 15.04 -21.69 8.05
C CYS A 115 16.14 -22.76 8.01
N GLU A 116 15.78 -24.05 8.03
CA GLU A 116 16.73 -25.15 7.90
C GLU A 116 17.33 -25.16 6.48
N ASP A 117 16.49 -25.00 5.46
CA ASP A 117 16.96 -24.89 4.06
C ASP A 117 17.90 -23.70 3.88
N LEU A 118 17.57 -22.56 4.50
CA LEU A 118 18.43 -21.37 4.54
C LEU A 118 19.80 -21.67 5.19
N GLY A 119 19.82 -22.44 6.28
CA GLY A 119 21.05 -22.88 6.92
C GLY A 119 21.91 -23.79 6.02
N LEU A 120 21.27 -24.71 5.29
CA LEU A 120 21.95 -25.63 4.37
C LEU A 120 22.60 -24.91 3.17
N ILE A 121 22.06 -23.78 2.74
CA ILE A 121 22.66 -22.92 1.70
C ILE A 121 23.66 -21.90 2.26
N GLY A 122 23.91 -21.90 3.58
CA GLY A 122 24.98 -21.13 4.21
C GLY A 122 24.54 -19.86 4.96
N HIS A 123 23.23 -19.64 5.18
CA HIS A 123 22.80 -18.57 6.07
C HIS A 123 23.10 -18.93 7.52
N THR A 124 23.90 -18.09 8.18
CA THR A 124 24.38 -18.29 9.55
C THR A 124 24.03 -17.14 10.49
N LEU A 125 23.49 -16.04 9.96
CA LEU A 125 23.14 -14.85 10.73
C LEU A 125 21.64 -14.86 11.01
N SER A 126 21.24 -14.73 12.28
CA SER A 126 19.81 -14.62 12.64
C SER A 126 19.19 -13.36 12.03
N GLY A 127 17.94 -13.47 11.53
CA GLY A 127 17.29 -12.38 10.82
C GLY A 127 15.95 -12.74 10.21
N LEU A 128 15.33 -11.77 9.54
CA LEU A 128 14.10 -11.99 8.76
C LEU A 128 14.45 -12.49 7.35
N TYR A 129 13.84 -13.60 6.95
CA TYR A 129 14.08 -14.26 5.67
C TYR A 129 12.75 -14.56 4.97
N SER A 130 12.78 -14.54 3.64
CA SER A 130 11.65 -14.95 2.82
C SER A 130 11.69 -16.46 2.59
N VAL A 131 10.62 -17.15 2.96
CA VAL A 131 10.46 -18.59 2.73
C VAL A 131 9.18 -18.87 1.95
N MET A 132 9.16 -20.00 1.25
CA MET A 132 7.97 -20.49 0.57
C MET A 132 7.03 -21.12 1.62
N GLY A 133 5.97 -20.39 1.97
CA GLY A 133 4.87 -20.91 2.78
C GLY A 133 4.00 -21.89 2.00
N THR A 134 2.87 -22.29 2.58
CA THR A 134 2.00 -23.32 1.97
C THR A 134 1.31 -22.85 0.68
N GLU A 135 1.07 -21.55 0.56
CA GLU A 135 0.35 -20.95 -0.57
C GLU A 135 1.12 -19.78 -1.20
N GLN A 136 1.89 -19.03 -0.40
CA GLN A 136 2.59 -17.83 -0.82
C GLN A 136 3.92 -17.65 -0.10
N VAL A 137 4.73 -16.70 -0.58
CA VAL A 137 5.98 -16.31 0.09
C VAL A 137 5.65 -15.58 1.40
N GLU A 138 6.30 -16.00 2.46
CA GLU A 138 6.15 -15.46 3.82
C GLU A 138 7.49 -14.95 4.34
N THR A 139 7.46 -13.96 5.23
CA THR A 139 8.66 -13.48 5.93
C THR A 139 8.69 -14.07 7.32
N VAL A 140 9.73 -14.87 7.61
CA VAL A 140 9.91 -15.55 8.90
C VAL A 140 11.20 -15.08 9.57
N TYR A 141 11.22 -15.10 10.90
CA TYR A 141 12.45 -14.87 11.65
C TYR A 141 13.19 -16.20 11.85
N CYS A 142 14.42 -16.29 11.34
CA CYS A 142 15.30 -17.43 11.58
C CYS A 142 16.32 -17.06 12.66
N ASP A 143 16.39 -17.89 13.69
CA ASP A 143 17.41 -17.79 14.74
C ASP A 143 18.50 -18.84 14.53
N PHE A 144 19.66 -18.40 14.06
CA PHE A 144 20.86 -19.21 13.85
C PHE A 144 21.87 -19.07 14.99
N SER A 145 21.48 -18.44 16.12
CA SER A 145 22.34 -18.33 17.31
C SER A 145 22.63 -19.68 17.98
N LYS A 146 21.92 -20.73 17.56
CA LYS A 146 22.09 -22.10 18.02
C LYS A 146 22.83 -22.91 16.95
N LEU A 147 24.16 -22.85 16.95
CA LEU A 147 24.95 -23.92 16.34
C LEU A 147 24.68 -25.22 17.11
N PRO A 148 24.54 -26.38 16.46
CA PRO A 148 24.38 -27.67 17.13
C PRO A 148 25.74 -28.09 17.68
N ASN A 149 26.14 -27.51 18.81
CA ASN A 149 27.31 -27.97 19.57
C ASN A 149 27.04 -27.94 21.08
N GLU A 150 25.78 -28.15 21.49
CA GLU A 150 25.47 -28.48 22.88
C GLU A 150 24.56 -29.70 22.87
N PRO A 151 25.03 -30.88 23.33
CA PRO A 151 24.16 -32.03 23.52
C PRO A 151 23.12 -31.64 24.57
N SER A 152 21.87 -31.53 24.13
CA SER A 152 20.71 -31.36 24.98
C SER A 152 20.73 -32.45 26.06
N LYS A 153 21.12 -32.03 27.26
CA LYS A 153 21.10 -32.85 28.47
C LYS A 153 19.65 -33.24 28.72
N LEU A 154 19.34 -34.51 28.46
CA LEU A 154 18.08 -35.15 28.83
C LEU A 154 17.91 -35.01 30.36
N LEU A 155 16.75 -34.50 30.74
CA LEU A 155 16.19 -34.63 32.09
C LEU A 155 15.46 -35.97 32.18
#